data_AF-A0A1G2MH63-F1
#
_entry.id   AF-A0A1G2MH63-F1
#
_cell.length_a   1.000
_cell.length_b   1.000
_cell.length_c   1.000
_cell.angle_alpha   90.00
_cell.angle_beta   90.00
_cell.angle_gamma   90.00
#
_symmetry.space_group_name_H-M   'P 1'
#
loop_
_entity.id
_entity.type
_entity.pdbx_description
1 polymer ?
#
loop_
_entity_poly.entity_id
_entity_poly.type
_entity_poly.pdbx_seq_one_letter_code
_entity_poly.pdbx_strand_id
1 'polypeptide(L)'
;MPEPFKIPIEFAEEKIEPVPIKTESASEKISEDIYLATALENLAKISRTAAGTIDVSSSNEKSGQMRQDRSQEDIAKQARENFMATNQYLFSERARRFTSVDELREFVEGVARKINNGITKEGVLFRQHDSTKYPYTLSGELALSMQEFYETLFRKMDDPSSSPEELAAWIEYRMNLTDHFFADGCGKTSMAMANFTLMRSGHSLPTYPSRKELFEHAPKNRRLADSEDLQFNDWLAYYKSFFETKKEEASSGE
;
A
#
# COMPACT_ATOMS: atom_id res chain seq x y z
N MET A 1 61.32 -5.99 -0.70
CA MET A 1 59.86 -5.84 -0.59
C MET A 1 59.58 -4.35 -0.39
N PRO A 2 58.79 -3.69 -1.24
CA PRO A 2 58.52 -2.26 -1.08
C PRO A 2 57.54 -2.04 0.06
N GLU A 3 57.73 -0.98 0.84
CA GLU A 3 56.86 -0.62 1.96
C GLU A 3 55.49 -0.12 1.48
N PRO A 4 54.41 -0.39 2.26
CA PRO A 4 53.08 0.05 1.90
C PRO A 4 52.92 1.57 2.04
N PHE A 5 52.47 2.19 0.95
CA PHE A 5 52.11 3.59 0.85
C PHE A 5 50.92 3.90 1.77
N LYS A 6 51.10 4.81 2.73
CA LYS A 6 50.04 5.30 3.62
C LYS A 6 49.58 6.68 3.15
N ILE A 7 48.33 6.78 2.74
CA ILE A 7 47.67 8.07 2.46
C ILE A 7 47.02 8.55 3.77
N PRO A 8 47.33 9.75 4.27
CA PRO A 8 46.58 10.35 5.37
C PRO A 8 45.26 10.88 4.81
N ILE A 9 44.14 10.30 5.24
CA ILE A 9 42.81 10.85 4.97
C ILE A 9 42.39 11.63 6.22
N GLU A 10 42.56 12.95 6.19
CA GLU A 10 41.90 13.85 7.14
C GLU A 10 40.48 14.09 6.63
N PHE A 11 39.49 13.51 7.31
CA PHE A 11 38.10 13.88 7.13
C PHE A 11 37.84 15.15 7.95
N ALA A 12 37.62 16.27 7.27
CA ALA A 12 37.08 17.46 7.91
C ALA A 12 35.63 17.16 8.33
N GLU A 13 35.36 17.17 9.64
CA GLU A 13 34.01 17.14 10.18
C GLU A 13 33.31 18.45 9.82
N GLU A 14 32.63 18.49 8.68
CA GLU A 14 31.77 19.60 8.30
C GLU A 14 30.51 19.55 9.18
N LYS A 15 30.41 20.50 10.12
CA LYS A 15 29.21 20.68 10.94
C LYS A 15 28.04 21.08 10.04
N ILE A 16 27.20 20.12 9.69
CA ILE A 16 25.92 20.37 9.03
C ILE A 16 25.00 21.05 10.06
N GLU A 17 24.79 22.36 9.92
CA GLU A 17 23.78 23.06 10.73
C GLU A 17 22.38 22.58 10.34
N PRO A 18 21.49 22.33 11.31
CA PRO A 18 20.14 21.87 11.03
C PRO A 18 19.38 22.97 10.27
N VAL A 19 18.89 22.63 9.07
CA VAL A 19 18.03 23.51 8.29
C VAL A 19 16.73 23.73 9.07
N PRO A 20 16.32 24.98 9.35
CA PRO A 20 15.10 25.25 10.07
C PRO A 20 13.89 24.76 9.28
N ILE A 21 13.15 23.82 9.88
CA ILE A 21 11.88 23.35 9.36
C ILE A 21 10.93 24.55 9.33
N LYS A 22 10.49 24.95 8.14
CA LYS A 22 9.39 25.89 7.98
C LYS A 22 8.17 25.29 8.69
N THR A 23 7.75 25.89 9.79
CA THR A 23 6.45 25.62 10.40
C THR A 23 5.38 26.03 9.40
N GLU A 24 4.88 25.03 8.67
CA GLU A 24 3.68 25.19 7.83
C GLU A 24 2.53 25.71 8.70
N SER A 25 1.71 26.56 8.08
CA SER A 25 0.49 27.10 8.68
C SER A 25 -0.39 25.95 9.18
N ALA A 26 -1.17 26.21 10.23
CA ALA A 26 -2.12 25.26 10.79
C ALA A 26 -3.20 24.90 9.76
N SER A 27 -2.88 24.00 8.82
CA SER A 27 -3.91 23.27 8.08
C SER A 27 -4.68 22.48 9.12
N GLU A 28 -6.00 22.57 9.04
CA GLU A 28 -6.90 21.87 9.94
C GLU A 28 -6.56 20.37 9.90
N LYS A 29 -6.06 19.83 11.02
CA LYS A 29 -5.64 18.43 11.07
C LYS A 29 -6.86 17.55 10.84
N ILE A 30 -6.82 16.73 9.79
CA ILE A 30 -7.87 15.75 9.48
C ILE A 30 -8.01 14.78 10.67
N SER A 31 -9.23 14.63 11.18
CA SER A 31 -9.49 13.77 12.33
C SER A 31 -9.45 12.29 11.97
N GLU A 32 -9.21 11.45 12.97
CA GLU A 32 -9.27 9.99 12.83
C GLU A 32 -10.61 9.53 12.24
N ASP A 33 -11.72 10.09 12.71
CA ASP A 33 -13.06 9.73 12.25
C ASP A 33 -13.25 9.99 10.75
N ILE A 34 -12.72 11.10 10.22
CA ILE A 34 -12.78 11.43 8.79
C ILE A 34 -11.97 10.41 7.97
N TYR A 35 -10.78 10.06 8.44
CA TYR A 35 -9.95 9.02 7.82
C TYR A 35 -10.66 7.67 7.79
N LEU A 36 -11.20 7.23 8.92
CA LEU A 36 -11.87 5.93 9.05
C LEU A 36 -13.15 5.87 8.20
N ALA A 37 -13.97 6.93 8.21
CA ALA A 37 -15.17 7.00 7.39
C ALA A 37 -14.83 6.91 5.89
N THR A 38 -13.84 7.68 5.42
CA THR A 38 -13.42 7.65 4.01
C THR A 38 -12.83 6.29 3.63
N ALA A 39 -12.00 5.69 4.49
CA ALA A 39 -11.43 4.36 4.24
C ALA A 39 -12.51 3.28 4.13
N LEU A 40 -13.55 3.32 4.96
CA LEU A 40 -14.69 2.38 4.90
C LEU A 40 -15.54 2.56 3.65
N GLU A 41 -15.77 3.81 3.22
CA GLU A 41 -16.46 4.09 1.97
C GLU A 41 -15.68 3.50 0.78
N ASN A 42 -14.37 3.72 0.73
CA ASN A 42 -13.49 3.16 -0.30
C ASN A 42 -13.49 1.63 -0.28
N LEU A 43 -13.45 1.03 0.91
CA LEU A 43 -13.55 -0.42 1.06
C LEU A 43 -14.84 -0.95 0.42
N ALA A 44 -15.98 -0.30 0.66
CA ALA A 44 -17.27 -0.71 0.10
C ALA A 44 -17.30 -0.65 -1.43
N LYS A 45 -16.58 0.30 -2.04
CA LYS A 45 -16.50 0.46 -3.50
C LYS A 45 -15.62 -0.59 -4.18
N ILE A 46 -14.54 -1.04 -3.54
CA ILE A 46 -13.52 -1.85 -4.22
C ILE A 46 -13.36 -3.29 -3.72
N SER A 47 -13.83 -3.62 -2.50
CA SER A 47 -13.58 -4.92 -1.86
C SER A 47 -14.75 -5.88 -2.02
N ARG A 48 -14.52 -6.94 -2.81
CA ARG A 48 -15.51 -8.02 -2.99
C ARG A 48 -15.80 -8.79 -1.70
N THR A 49 -14.77 -9.11 -0.92
CA THR A 49 -14.92 -9.81 0.36
C THR A 49 -15.77 -8.97 1.31
N ALA A 50 -15.52 -7.66 1.38
CA ALA A 50 -16.32 -6.75 2.19
C ALA A 50 -17.74 -6.54 1.64
N ALA A 51 -18.00 -6.88 0.37
CA ALA A 51 -19.34 -6.90 -0.21
C ALA A 51 -20.04 -8.27 -0.09
N GLY A 52 -19.48 -9.22 0.67
CA GLY A 52 -20.08 -10.56 0.82
C GLY A 52 -19.68 -11.57 -0.25
N THR A 53 -18.83 -11.19 -1.22
CA THR A 53 -18.42 -12.08 -2.31
C THR A 53 -17.04 -12.68 -2.02
N ILE A 54 -17.01 -13.98 -1.69
CA ILE A 54 -15.77 -14.76 -1.67
C ILE A 54 -15.50 -15.24 -3.09
N ASP A 55 -14.66 -14.52 -3.81
CA ASP A 55 -14.24 -14.94 -5.15
C ASP A 55 -13.08 -15.92 -5.10
N VAL A 56 -13.38 -17.18 -5.41
CA VAL A 56 -12.39 -18.24 -5.64
C VAL A 56 -12.04 -18.43 -7.13
N SER A 57 -12.60 -17.61 -8.04
CA SER A 57 -12.45 -17.82 -9.49
C SER A 57 -11.07 -17.50 -10.05
N SER A 58 -10.19 -16.83 -9.29
CA SER A 58 -8.85 -16.45 -9.77
C SER A 58 -7.80 -17.57 -9.69
N SER A 59 -8.05 -18.63 -8.91
CA SER A 59 -7.30 -19.89 -8.96
C SER A 59 -8.07 -20.99 -8.22
N ASN A 60 -8.07 -22.21 -8.78
CA ASN A 60 -8.76 -23.36 -8.18
C ASN A 60 -8.25 -23.64 -6.74
N GLU A 61 -6.98 -23.33 -6.45
CA GLU A 61 -6.36 -23.56 -5.14
C GLU A 61 -6.70 -22.51 -4.08
N LYS A 62 -7.20 -21.32 -4.45
CA LYS A 62 -7.54 -20.26 -3.47
C LYS A 62 -8.59 -20.71 -2.46
N SER A 63 -9.52 -21.54 -2.91
CA SER A 63 -10.53 -22.18 -2.05
C SER A 63 -9.91 -22.99 -0.89
N GLY A 64 -8.72 -23.54 -1.09
CA GLY A 64 -7.98 -24.32 -0.10
C GLY A 64 -7.25 -23.49 0.94
N GLN A 65 -7.06 -22.18 0.70
CA GLN A 65 -6.37 -21.26 1.61
C GLN A 65 -7.34 -20.47 2.51
N MET A 66 -8.61 -20.41 2.13
CA MET A 66 -9.68 -19.76 2.88
C MET A 66 -10.18 -20.65 4.03
N ARG A 67 -10.68 -20.04 5.10
CA ARG A 67 -11.48 -20.75 6.10
C ARG A 67 -12.83 -21.16 5.51
N GLN A 68 -13.12 -22.46 5.53
CA GLN A 68 -14.36 -23.03 5.00
C GLN A 68 -15.42 -23.26 6.08
N ASP A 69 -15.07 -23.03 7.35
CA ASP A 69 -15.91 -23.27 8.53
C ASP A 69 -16.77 -22.06 8.92
N ARG A 70 -16.83 -21.02 8.08
CA ARG A 70 -17.59 -19.78 8.32
C ARG A 70 -18.48 -19.44 7.13
N SER A 71 -19.59 -18.77 7.41
CA SER A 71 -20.46 -18.24 6.37
C SER A 71 -19.78 -17.09 5.59
N GLN A 72 -20.25 -16.83 4.37
CA GLN A 72 -19.76 -15.69 3.58
C GLN A 72 -20.04 -14.35 4.27
N GLU A 73 -21.18 -14.24 4.96
CA GLU A 73 -21.54 -13.05 5.73
C GLU A 73 -20.59 -12.82 6.90
N ASP A 74 -20.23 -13.86 7.64
CA ASP A 74 -19.26 -13.78 8.74
C ASP A 74 -17.88 -13.36 8.25
N ILE A 75 -17.44 -13.89 7.11
CA ILE A 75 -16.15 -13.52 6.49
C ILE A 75 -16.18 -12.07 6.02
N ALA A 76 -17.29 -11.60 5.45
CA ALA A 76 -17.45 -10.22 5.03
C ALA A 76 -17.46 -9.26 6.21
N LYS A 77 -18.20 -9.59 7.27
CA LYS A 77 -18.19 -8.84 8.53
C LYS A 77 -16.78 -8.77 9.12
N GLN A 78 -16.10 -9.90 9.24
CA GLN A 78 -14.72 -9.96 9.71
C GLN A 78 -13.78 -9.11 8.86
N ALA A 79 -13.93 -9.13 7.53
CA ALA A 79 -13.08 -8.34 6.63
C ALA A 79 -13.26 -6.83 6.85
N ARG A 80 -14.49 -6.36 7.13
CA ARG A 80 -14.75 -4.95 7.47
C ARG A 80 -14.16 -4.58 8.82
N GLU A 81 -14.39 -5.42 9.84
CA GLU A 81 -13.86 -5.22 11.19
C GLU A 81 -12.32 -5.18 11.21
N ASN A 82 -11.68 -6.14 10.54
CA ASN A 82 -10.22 -6.18 10.40
C ASN A 82 -9.69 -4.94 9.69
N PHE A 83 -10.33 -4.50 8.61
CA PHE A 83 -9.91 -3.33 7.86
C PHE A 83 -10.04 -2.04 8.67
N MET A 84 -11.15 -1.88 9.39
CA MET A 84 -11.37 -0.74 10.28
C MET A 84 -10.33 -0.70 11.41
N ALA A 85 -10.17 -1.80 12.14
CA ALA A 85 -9.19 -1.89 13.23
C ALA A 85 -7.75 -1.68 12.74
N THR A 86 -7.44 -2.13 11.52
CA THR A 86 -6.13 -1.91 10.89
C THR A 86 -5.91 -0.45 10.56
N ASN A 87 -6.88 0.25 9.96
CA ASN A 87 -6.73 1.69 9.68
C ASN A 87 -6.66 2.52 10.97
N GLN A 88 -7.37 2.11 12.02
CA GLN A 88 -7.27 2.73 13.34
C GLN A 88 -5.84 2.60 13.91
N TYR A 89 -5.29 1.39 13.87
CA TYR A 89 -3.90 1.12 14.24
C TYR A 89 -2.90 1.92 13.40
N LEU A 90 -3.10 1.99 12.09
CA LEU A 90 -2.23 2.76 11.20
C LEU A 90 -2.30 4.26 11.48
N PHE A 91 -3.48 4.78 11.82
CA PHE A 91 -3.62 6.17 12.24
C PHE A 91 -2.86 6.42 13.54
N SER A 92 -2.96 5.54 14.56
CA SER A 92 -2.18 5.70 15.80
C SER A 92 -0.67 5.63 15.57
N GLU A 93 -0.23 4.82 14.60
CA GLU A 93 1.18 4.66 14.22
C GLU A 93 1.67 5.67 13.16
N ARG A 94 0.85 6.63 12.72
CA ARG A 94 1.19 7.55 11.61
C ARG A 94 2.45 8.39 11.84
N ALA A 95 2.89 8.55 13.08
CA ALA A 95 4.15 9.25 13.39
C ALA A 95 5.38 8.32 13.44
N ARG A 96 5.21 7.00 13.26
CA ARG A 96 6.28 6.00 13.39
C ARG A 96 7.44 6.30 12.44
N ARG A 97 8.67 6.15 12.92
CA ARG A 97 9.87 6.12 12.07
C ARG A 97 10.37 4.68 11.99
N PHE A 98 10.81 4.28 10.82
CA PHE A 98 11.42 2.98 10.60
C PHE A 98 12.93 3.17 10.55
N THR A 99 13.66 2.28 11.19
CA THR A 99 15.12 2.35 11.31
C THR A 99 15.84 1.39 10.37
N SER A 100 15.11 0.44 9.78
CA SER A 100 15.63 -0.53 8.81
C SER A 100 14.56 -1.01 7.85
N VAL A 101 15.00 -1.60 6.73
CA VAL A 101 14.12 -2.28 5.75
C VAL A 101 13.37 -3.45 6.41
N ASP A 102 14.03 -4.21 7.29
CA ASP A 102 13.43 -5.35 7.98
C ASP A 102 12.29 -4.92 8.92
N GLU A 103 12.48 -3.83 9.68
CA GLU A 103 11.43 -3.28 10.54
C GLU A 103 10.19 -2.86 9.74
N LEU A 104 10.41 -2.18 8.61
CA LEU A 104 9.33 -1.78 7.71
C LEU A 104 8.62 -3.00 7.10
N ARG A 105 9.38 -4.02 6.70
CA ARG A 105 8.83 -5.28 6.18
C ARG A 105 7.94 -5.95 7.22
N GLU A 106 8.42 -6.11 8.45
CA GLU A 106 7.65 -6.70 9.56
C GLU A 106 6.35 -5.92 9.80
N PHE A 107 6.41 -4.59 9.74
CA PHE A 107 5.24 -3.74 9.86
C PHE A 107 4.21 -4.00 8.74
N VAL A 108 4.63 -3.98 7.48
CA VAL A 108 3.73 -4.21 6.32
C VAL A 108 3.14 -5.62 6.34
N GLU A 109 3.94 -6.63 6.64
CA GLU A 109 3.45 -8.01 6.78
C GLU A 109 2.50 -8.14 7.99
N GLY A 110 2.77 -7.41 9.07
CA GLY A 110 1.88 -7.31 10.23
C GLY A 110 0.52 -6.71 9.86
N VAL A 111 0.50 -5.67 9.02
CA VAL A 111 -0.74 -5.10 8.46
C VAL A 111 -1.49 -6.15 7.64
N ALA A 112 -0.80 -6.87 6.75
CA ALA A 112 -1.42 -7.94 5.96
C ALA A 112 -2.02 -9.06 6.84
N ARG A 113 -1.34 -9.44 7.92
CA ARG A 113 -1.85 -10.42 8.90
C ARG A 113 -3.08 -9.90 9.63
N LYS A 114 -3.10 -8.63 10.06
CA LYS A 114 -4.28 -7.99 10.69
C LYS A 114 -5.47 -7.98 9.75
N ILE A 115 -5.26 -7.59 8.49
CA ILE A 115 -6.29 -7.58 7.44
C ILE A 115 -6.90 -8.96 7.22
N ASN A 116 -6.06 -10.00 7.18
CA ASN A 116 -6.48 -11.37 6.85
C ASN A 116 -6.82 -12.25 8.07
N ASN A 117 -6.78 -11.69 9.28
CA ASN A 117 -7.02 -12.43 10.52
C ASN A 117 -8.40 -13.11 10.51
N GLY A 118 -8.42 -14.44 10.74
CA GLY A 118 -9.66 -15.20 10.76
C GLY A 118 -10.37 -15.35 9.40
N ILE A 119 -9.72 -14.96 8.30
CA ILE A 119 -10.22 -15.10 6.91
C ILE A 119 -9.41 -16.19 6.18
N THR A 120 -8.08 -16.07 6.24
CA THR A 120 -7.14 -17.07 5.69
C THR A 120 -6.78 -18.11 6.75
N LYS A 121 -6.30 -19.28 6.30
CA LYS A 121 -5.73 -20.30 7.19
C LYS A 121 -4.45 -19.79 7.85
N GLU A 122 -4.19 -20.27 9.06
CA GLU A 122 -2.96 -19.95 9.79
C GLU A 122 -1.71 -20.37 8.99
N GLY A 123 -0.67 -19.54 9.03
CA GLY A 123 0.56 -19.75 8.26
C GLY A 123 0.50 -19.35 6.79
N VAL A 124 -0.69 -19.04 6.23
CA VAL A 124 -0.83 -18.59 4.84
C VAL A 124 -0.78 -17.06 4.80
N LEU A 125 0.34 -16.51 4.32
CA LEU A 125 0.48 -15.07 4.09
C LEU A 125 0.78 -14.75 2.63
N PHE A 126 1.80 -15.39 2.06
CA PHE A 126 2.26 -15.10 0.71
C PHE A 126 1.57 -15.96 -0.33
N ARG A 127 1.43 -15.40 -1.53
CA ARG A 127 0.94 -16.12 -2.71
C ARG A 127 1.97 -17.18 -3.13
N GLN A 128 1.49 -18.38 -3.43
CA GLN A 128 2.33 -19.53 -3.82
C GLN A 128 2.07 -20.00 -5.26
N HIS A 129 1.12 -19.38 -5.97
CA HIS A 129 0.69 -19.79 -7.30
C HIS A 129 0.59 -18.58 -8.23
N ASP A 130 0.74 -18.83 -9.53
CA ASP A 130 0.60 -17.79 -10.55
C ASP A 130 -0.87 -17.46 -10.83
N SER A 131 -1.16 -16.20 -11.13
CA SER A 131 -2.49 -15.83 -11.60
C SER A 131 -2.64 -16.23 -13.07
N THR A 132 -3.74 -16.90 -13.39
CA THR A 132 -4.15 -17.18 -14.77
C THR A 132 -4.97 -16.03 -15.38
N LYS A 133 -5.37 -15.05 -14.57
CA LYS A 133 -6.28 -13.96 -14.94
C LYS A 133 -5.60 -12.61 -15.11
N TYR A 134 -4.62 -12.32 -14.27
CA TYR A 134 -3.95 -11.03 -14.25
C TYR A 134 -2.44 -11.23 -14.47
N PRO A 135 -1.76 -10.25 -15.08
CA PRO A 135 -0.35 -10.38 -15.45
C PRO A 135 0.56 -10.11 -14.24
N TYR A 136 0.27 -10.73 -13.11
CA TYR A 136 1.06 -10.53 -11.90
C TYR A 136 2.47 -11.10 -12.03
N THR A 137 3.37 -10.61 -11.19
CA THR A 137 4.71 -11.18 -10.99
C THR A 137 4.63 -12.69 -10.75
N LEU A 138 5.55 -13.47 -11.30
CA LEU A 138 5.53 -14.92 -11.09
C LEU A 138 5.82 -15.24 -9.63
N SER A 139 5.17 -16.28 -9.12
CA SER A 139 5.39 -16.80 -7.77
C SER A 139 6.86 -17.12 -7.50
N GLY A 140 7.59 -17.65 -8.50
CA GLY A 140 9.03 -17.91 -8.42
C GLY A 140 9.92 -16.65 -8.35
N GLU A 141 9.40 -15.48 -8.75
CA GLU A 141 10.11 -14.19 -8.73
C GLU A 141 9.68 -13.31 -7.54
N LEU A 142 8.64 -13.75 -6.80
CA LEU A 142 7.96 -12.91 -5.83
C LEU A 142 8.86 -12.47 -4.67
N ALA A 143 9.76 -13.34 -4.22
CA ALA A 143 10.70 -13.03 -3.15
C ALA A 143 11.63 -11.85 -3.49
N LEU A 144 12.15 -11.84 -4.72
CA LEU A 144 13.01 -10.75 -5.21
C LEU A 144 12.20 -9.46 -5.36
N SER A 145 11.03 -9.53 -5.99
CA SER A 145 10.14 -8.36 -6.14
C SER A 145 9.69 -7.76 -4.81
N MET A 146 9.50 -8.59 -3.77
CA MET A 146 9.20 -8.13 -2.40
C MET A 146 10.41 -7.43 -1.78
N GLN A 147 11.62 -7.97 -1.95
CA GLN A 147 12.84 -7.32 -1.47
C GLN A 147 12.99 -5.92 -2.10
N GLU A 148 12.91 -5.82 -3.43
CA GLU A 148 12.96 -4.55 -4.16
C GLU A 148 11.89 -3.56 -3.68
N PHE A 149 10.68 -4.07 -3.41
CA PHE A 149 9.58 -3.27 -2.90
C PHE A 149 9.90 -2.68 -1.54
N TYR A 150 10.34 -3.48 -0.57
CA TYR A 150 10.63 -2.99 0.78
C TYR A 150 11.82 -2.04 0.81
N GLU A 151 12.89 -2.30 0.04
CA GLU A 151 14.03 -1.40 -0.09
C GLU A 151 13.63 -0.04 -0.69
N THR A 152 12.75 -0.05 -1.70
CA THR A 152 12.26 1.18 -2.33
C THR A 152 11.27 1.93 -1.44
N LEU A 153 10.36 1.22 -0.77
CA LEU A 153 9.41 1.81 0.16
C LEU A 153 10.16 2.48 1.32
N PHE A 154 11.17 1.82 1.89
CA PHE A 154 11.98 2.37 2.97
C PHE A 154 12.63 3.70 2.57
N ARG A 155 13.26 3.74 1.38
CA ARG A 155 13.86 4.97 0.85
C ARG A 155 12.83 6.08 0.62
N LYS A 156 11.70 5.78 -0.06
CA LYS A 156 10.68 6.78 -0.37
C LYS A 156 9.96 7.31 0.88
N MET A 157 9.80 6.49 1.92
CA MET A 157 9.15 6.90 3.17
C MET A 157 9.96 7.90 4.00
N ASP A 158 11.28 7.93 3.83
CA ASP A 158 12.18 8.84 4.55
C ASP A 158 12.65 10.01 3.68
N ASP A 159 12.31 10.02 2.39
CA ASP A 159 12.58 11.10 1.45
C ASP A 159 11.57 12.26 1.65
N PRO A 160 12.02 13.43 2.15
CA PRO A 160 11.12 14.57 2.36
C PRO A 160 10.60 15.18 1.06
N SER A 161 11.18 14.86 -0.10
CA SER A 161 10.73 15.32 -1.41
C SER A 161 9.69 14.39 -2.05
N SER A 162 9.48 13.20 -1.48
CA SER A 162 8.51 12.25 -2.02
C SER A 162 7.08 12.77 -1.86
N SER A 163 6.36 12.87 -2.97
CA SER A 163 4.92 13.17 -2.93
C SER A 163 4.17 12.05 -2.21
N PRO A 164 3.33 12.36 -1.19
CA PRO A 164 2.57 11.34 -0.48
C PRO A 164 1.53 10.65 -1.39
N GLU A 165 0.95 11.37 -2.35
CA GLU A 165 0.04 10.81 -3.36
C GLU A 165 0.77 9.85 -4.30
N GLU A 166 1.97 10.21 -4.77
CA GLU A 166 2.77 9.34 -5.64
C GLU A 166 3.20 8.07 -4.91
N LEU A 167 3.65 8.20 -3.66
CA LEU A 167 4.03 7.04 -2.85
C LEU A 167 2.83 6.12 -2.58
N ALA A 168 1.66 6.69 -2.26
CA ALA A 168 0.41 5.94 -2.11
C ALA A 168 0.02 5.21 -3.40
N ALA A 169 0.08 5.89 -4.55
CA ALA A 169 -0.18 5.29 -5.85
C ALA A 169 0.79 4.14 -6.16
N TRP A 170 2.08 4.33 -5.87
CA TRP A 170 3.14 3.35 -6.10
C TRP A 170 2.95 2.11 -5.24
N ILE A 171 2.59 2.28 -3.96
CA ILE A 171 2.24 1.18 -3.06
C ILE A 171 1.14 0.31 -3.67
N GLU A 172 0.06 0.91 -4.17
CA GLU A 172 -1.04 0.16 -4.75
C GLU A 172 -0.69 -0.52 -6.07
N TYR A 173 0.03 0.19 -6.93
CA TYR A 173 0.56 -0.33 -8.17
C TYR A 173 1.38 -1.61 -7.94
N ARG A 174 2.30 -1.57 -6.97
CA ARG A 174 3.16 -2.71 -6.64
C ARG A 174 2.40 -3.81 -5.91
N MET A 175 1.78 -3.50 -4.77
CA MET A 175 1.20 -4.51 -3.88
C MET A 175 -0.05 -5.22 -4.44
N ASN A 176 -0.87 -4.53 -5.24
CA ASN A 176 -2.17 -5.05 -5.68
C ASN A 176 -2.25 -5.28 -7.19
N LEU A 177 -1.67 -4.39 -7.99
CA LEU A 177 -1.87 -4.39 -9.44
C LEU A 177 -0.80 -5.18 -10.21
N THR A 178 0.44 -5.23 -9.72
CA THR A 178 1.55 -5.90 -10.40
C THR A 178 2.09 -7.10 -9.61
N ASP A 179 2.61 -6.93 -8.41
CA ASP A 179 3.30 -8.04 -7.73
C ASP A 179 2.35 -9.00 -7.01
N HIS A 180 1.28 -8.45 -6.41
CA HIS A 180 0.24 -9.22 -5.73
C HIS A 180 0.80 -10.21 -4.69
N PHE A 181 1.53 -9.67 -3.70
CA PHE A 181 2.38 -10.42 -2.76
C PHE A 181 1.64 -11.46 -1.92
N PHE A 182 0.42 -11.15 -1.48
CA PHE A 182 -0.28 -11.95 -0.48
C PHE A 182 -1.24 -12.95 -1.12
N ALA A 183 -1.47 -14.07 -0.40
CA ALA A 183 -2.40 -15.11 -0.80
C ALA A 183 -3.85 -14.59 -0.91
N ASP A 184 -4.22 -13.69 0.00
CA ASP A 184 -5.46 -12.92 -0.08
C ASP A 184 -5.28 -11.53 0.52
N GLY A 185 -6.24 -10.64 0.26
CA GLY A 185 -6.27 -9.33 0.90
C GLY A 185 -5.30 -8.30 0.31
N CYS A 186 -4.67 -8.54 -0.84
CA CYS A 186 -3.76 -7.58 -1.50
C CYS A 186 -4.38 -6.19 -1.65
N GLY A 187 -5.58 -6.08 -2.24
CA GLY A 187 -6.23 -4.77 -2.41
C GLY A 187 -6.60 -4.07 -1.09
N LYS A 188 -6.93 -4.82 -0.04
CA LYS A 188 -7.21 -4.25 1.30
C LYS A 188 -5.92 -3.78 1.96
N THR A 189 -4.87 -4.58 1.87
CA THR A 189 -3.56 -4.29 2.47
C THR A 189 -2.89 -3.12 1.76
N SER A 190 -2.94 -3.09 0.42
CA SER A 190 -2.38 -1.98 -0.37
C SER A 190 -3.09 -0.67 -0.08
N MET A 191 -4.44 -0.67 -0.01
CA MET A 191 -5.19 0.51 0.38
C MET A 191 -4.84 0.96 1.80
N ALA A 192 -4.73 0.03 2.76
CA ALA A 192 -4.35 0.38 4.13
C ALA A 192 -2.96 1.03 4.19
N MET A 193 -1.99 0.50 3.43
CA MET A 193 -0.63 1.07 3.35
C MET A 193 -0.58 2.42 2.60
N ALA A 194 -1.39 2.59 1.56
CA ALA A 194 -1.56 3.89 0.89
C ALA A 194 -2.18 4.92 1.84
N ASN A 195 -3.24 4.55 2.56
CA ASN A 195 -3.87 5.39 3.58
C ASN A 195 -2.87 5.78 4.67
N PHE A 196 -2.08 4.83 5.17
CA PHE A 196 -1.02 5.12 6.14
C PHE A 196 -0.08 6.21 5.63
N THR A 197 0.42 6.07 4.40
CA THR A 197 1.31 7.08 3.79
C THR A 197 0.69 8.47 3.75
N LEU A 198 -0.59 8.58 3.36
CA LEU A 198 -1.31 9.85 3.32
C LEU A 198 -1.57 10.41 4.73
N MET A 199 -1.92 9.56 5.70
CA MET A 199 -2.09 9.95 7.11
C MET A 199 -0.79 10.49 7.72
N ARG A 200 0.37 9.94 7.35
CA ARG A 200 1.69 10.40 7.83
C ARG A 200 1.95 11.86 7.45
N SER A 201 1.49 12.27 6.26
CA SER A 201 1.64 13.64 5.76
C SER A 201 0.43 14.53 6.05
N GLY A 202 -0.56 14.07 6.81
CA GLY A 202 -1.81 14.80 7.05
C GLY A 202 -2.65 15.04 5.80
N HIS A 203 -2.44 14.26 4.74
CA HIS A 203 -3.15 14.37 3.47
C HIS A 203 -4.51 13.67 3.54
N SER A 204 -5.51 14.20 2.82
CA SER A 204 -6.81 13.52 2.67
C SER A 204 -6.64 12.17 1.97
N LEU A 205 -7.51 11.22 2.28
CA LEU A 205 -7.61 9.98 1.49
C LEU A 205 -8.32 10.27 0.16
N PRO A 206 -7.98 9.54 -0.91
CA PRO A 206 -8.68 9.62 -2.18
C PRO A 206 -10.11 9.08 -2.06
N THR A 207 -10.97 9.45 -2.99
CA THR A 207 -12.29 8.82 -3.19
C THR A 207 -12.17 7.81 -4.32
N TYR A 208 -12.23 6.51 -4.01
CA TYR A 208 -12.02 5.50 -5.04
C TYR A 208 -13.20 5.42 -6.00
N PRO A 209 -12.95 5.04 -7.27
CA PRO A 209 -13.98 4.67 -8.22
C PRO A 209 -14.53 3.27 -7.92
N SER A 210 -15.41 2.77 -8.79
CA SER A 210 -15.86 1.39 -8.69
C SER A 210 -14.71 0.41 -8.89
N ARG A 211 -14.80 -0.79 -8.30
CA ARG A 211 -13.84 -1.87 -8.56
C ARG A 211 -13.61 -2.13 -10.05
N LYS A 212 -14.69 -2.12 -10.84
CA LYS A 212 -14.62 -2.46 -12.27
C LYS A 212 -13.72 -1.47 -12.99
N GLU A 213 -13.99 -0.19 -12.79
CA GLU A 213 -13.24 0.93 -13.36
C GLU A 213 -11.76 0.91 -12.91
N LEU A 214 -11.50 0.69 -11.62
CA LEU A 214 -10.14 0.56 -11.09
C LEU A 214 -9.30 -0.48 -11.87
N PHE A 215 -9.90 -1.62 -12.23
CA PHE A 215 -9.23 -2.69 -12.97
C PHE A 215 -9.21 -2.47 -14.48
N GLU A 216 -10.03 -1.57 -15.02
CA GLU A 216 -9.91 -1.11 -16.41
C GLU A 216 -8.60 -0.34 -16.60
N HIS A 217 -8.15 0.41 -15.59
CA HIS A 217 -6.88 1.13 -15.56
C HIS A 217 -5.70 0.34 -14.97
N ALA A 218 -5.90 -0.91 -14.53
CA ALA A 218 -4.81 -1.74 -14.05
C ALA A 218 -3.85 -2.14 -15.20
N PRO A 219 -2.55 -2.35 -14.90
CA PRO A 219 -1.54 -2.79 -15.87
C PRO A 219 -1.98 -4.03 -16.65
N LYS A 220 -1.78 -3.99 -17.97
CA LYS A 220 -2.18 -5.06 -18.89
C LYS A 220 -1.06 -6.05 -19.15
N ASN A 221 0.17 -5.69 -18.84
CA ASN A 221 1.34 -6.51 -19.02
C ASN A 221 2.02 -6.76 -17.68
N ARG A 222 2.82 -7.82 -17.62
CA ARG A 222 3.65 -8.06 -16.43
C ARG A 222 4.67 -6.93 -16.33
N ARG A 223 4.95 -6.49 -15.11
CA ARG A 223 6.00 -5.51 -14.83
C ARG A 223 7.34 -6.02 -15.36
N LEU A 224 7.96 -5.25 -16.26
CA LEU A 224 9.32 -5.44 -16.74
C LEU A 224 10.05 -4.11 -16.52
N ALA A 225 11.37 -4.14 -16.30
CA ALA A 225 12.15 -2.94 -16.00
C ALA A 225 11.93 -1.82 -17.04
N ASP A 226 11.92 -2.18 -18.33
CA ASP A 226 11.82 -1.21 -19.43
C ASP A 226 10.40 -0.61 -19.63
N SER A 227 9.39 -1.14 -18.95
CA SER A 227 7.98 -0.70 -19.09
C SER A 227 7.32 -0.30 -17.77
N GLU A 228 8.06 -0.36 -16.66
CA GLU A 228 7.54 -0.01 -15.33
C GLU A 228 7.16 1.47 -15.27
N ASP A 229 8.03 2.36 -15.76
CA ASP A 229 7.80 3.80 -15.70
C ASP A 229 6.56 4.23 -16.48
N LEU A 230 6.34 3.69 -17.68
CA LEU A 230 5.16 4.02 -18.49
C LEU A 230 3.87 3.54 -17.81
N GLN A 231 3.83 2.27 -17.37
CA GLN A 231 2.65 1.69 -16.72
C GLN A 231 2.35 2.36 -15.38
N PHE A 232 3.40 2.72 -14.62
CA PHE A 232 3.22 3.44 -13.36
C PHE A 232 2.78 4.89 -13.59
N ASN A 233 3.31 5.59 -14.59
CA ASN A 233 2.91 6.97 -14.88
C ASN A 233 1.43 7.06 -15.32
N ASP A 234 0.97 6.11 -16.15
CA ASP A 234 -0.44 6.01 -16.53
C ASP A 234 -1.34 5.76 -15.31
N TRP A 235 -0.91 4.85 -14.43
CA TRP A 235 -1.61 4.58 -13.17
C TRP A 235 -1.61 5.80 -12.24
N LEU A 236 -0.47 6.49 -12.10
CA LEU A 236 -0.32 7.65 -11.24
C LEU A 236 -1.22 8.80 -11.70
N ALA A 237 -1.28 9.05 -13.01
CA ALA A 237 -2.17 10.07 -13.57
C ALA A 237 -3.64 9.75 -13.26
N TYR A 238 -4.06 8.50 -13.40
CA TYR A 238 -5.39 8.05 -13.03
C TYR A 238 -5.65 8.16 -11.52
N TYR A 239 -4.72 7.70 -10.68
CA TYR A 239 -4.84 7.74 -9.23
C TYR A 239 -5.01 9.16 -8.69
N LYS A 240 -4.30 10.15 -9.26
CA LYS A 240 -4.40 11.56 -8.86
C LYS A 240 -5.80 12.14 -9.08
N SER A 241 -6.54 11.66 -10.08
CA SER A 241 -7.93 12.10 -10.31
C SER A 241 -8.87 11.76 -9.13
N PHE A 242 -8.51 10.81 -8.26
CA PHE A 242 -9.33 10.41 -7.12
C PHE A 242 -9.36 11.46 -6.00
N PHE A 243 -8.45 12.43 -6.05
CA PHE A 243 -8.40 13.54 -5.09
C PHE A 243 -9.17 14.77 -5.60
N GLU A 244 -9.49 14.83 -6.89
CA GLU A 244 -10.13 15.99 -7.53
C GLU A 244 -11.65 15.99 -7.40
N THR A 245 -12.26 14.81 -7.22
CA THR A 245 -13.73 14.63 -7.17
C THR A 245 -14.41 15.40 -6.04
N LYS A 246 -13.66 15.86 -5.02
CA LYS A 246 -14.19 16.72 -3.94
C LYS A 246 -14.19 18.22 -4.25
N LYS A 247 -13.47 18.69 -5.29
CA LYS A 247 -13.36 20.13 -5.58
C LYS A 247 -14.63 20.71 -6.21
N GLU A 248 -15.37 19.93 -6.99
CA GLU A 248 -16.54 20.43 -7.75
C GLU A 248 -17.82 20.54 -6.88
N GLU A 249 -17.95 19.72 -5.84
CA GLU A 249 -19.09 19.79 -4.90
C GLU A 249 -19.00 21.00 -3.96
N ALA A 250 -17.80 21.53 -3.72
CA ALA A 250 -17.61 22.74 -2.91
C ALA A 250 -17.85 24.05 -3.68
N SER A 251 -17.80 24.02 -5.02
CA SER A 251 -17.93 25.21 -5.89
C SER A 251 -19.33 25.40 -6.50
N SER A 252 -20.28 24.50 -6.22
CA SER A 252 -21.66 24.57 -6.75
C SER A 252 -22.71 25.00 -5.71
N GLY A 253 -22.26 25.42 -4.53
CA GLY A 253 -23.08 25.88 -3.42
C GLY A 253 -23.00 27.39 -3.11
N GLU A 254 -22.69 28.23 -4.10
CA GLU A 254 -22.82 29.69 -4.03
C GLU A 254 -24.04 30.21 -4.79
#